data_AF-A0A965QQ44-F1
#
_entry.id   AF-A0A965QQ44-F1
#
_cell.length_a   1.000
_cell.length_b   1.000
_cell.length_c   1.000
_cell.angle_alpha   90.00
_cell.angle_beta   90.00
_cell.angle_gamma   90.00
#
_symmetry.space_group_name_H-M   'P 1'
#
loop_
_entity.id
_entity.type
_entity.pdbx_description
1 polymer ?
#
loop_
_entity_poly.entity_id
_entity_poly.type
_entity_poly.pdbx_seq_one_letter_code
_entity_poly.pdbx_strand_id
1 'polypeptide(L)'
;MSEALKINTKLHHNAYVTRDMEAVRNFYENIIGFPLVATWAEQTDLFGKVRTYMHCFFEMGNGECLAFFQFADEDDAAEFGPELPPSGFRHLAMKVDQATQDGIRDRLAS
;
A
#
# COMPACT_ATOMS: atom_id res chain seq x y z
N MET A 1 -20.00 -35.01 -10.59
CA MET A 1 -19.01 -33.92 -10.58
C MET A 1 -19.80 -32.62 -10.49
N SER A 2 -19.76 -31.91 -9.37
CA SER A 2 -20.37 -30.57 -9.30
C SER A 2 -19.54 -29.62 -10.14
N GLU A 3 -20.17 -28.82 -11.00
CA GLU A 3 -19.48 -27.71 -11.66
C GLU A 3 -18.86 -26.80 -10.60
N ALA A 4 -17.55 -26.54 -10.72
CA ALA A 4 -16.89 -25.58 -9.85
C ALA A 4 -17.42 -24.19 -10.16
N LEU A 5 -17.90 -23.48 -9.14
CA LEU A 5 -18.39 -22.11 -9.29
C LEU A 5 -17.26 -21.20 -9.77
N LYS A 6 -17.58 -20.34 -10.74
CA LYS A 6 -16.65 -19.30 -11.20
C LYS A 6 -16.55 -18.21 -10.13
N ILE A 7 -15.35 -18.02 -9.59
CA ILE A 7 -15.06 -16.92 -8.67
C ILE A 7 -14.89 -15.63 -9.48
N ASN A 8 -15.81 -14.68 -9.30
CA ASN A 8 -15.74 -13.34 -9.90
C ASN A 8 -15.22 -12.37 -8.84
N THR A 9 -13.90 -12.17 -8.78
CA THR A 9 -13.24 -11.28 -7.80
C THR A 9 -12.14 -10.45 -8.47
N LYS A 10 -11.68 -9.40 -7.79
CA LYS A 10 -10.53 -8.55 -8.16
C LYS A 10 -9.67 -8.28 -6.93
N LEU A 11 -8.48 -7.71 -7.11
CA LEU A 11 -7.65 -7.32 -5.96
C LEU A 11 -8.37 -6.19 -5.21
N HIS A 12 -8.65 -6.39 -3.92
CA HIS A 12 -9.25 -5.33 -3.12
C HIS A 12 -8.19 -4.31 -2.69
N HIS A 13 -7.14 -4.78 -1.99
CA HIS A 13 -5.92 -4.02 -1.75
C HIS A 13 -4.73 -4.94 -1.42
N ASN A 14 -3.52 -4.40 -1.49
CA ASN A 14 -2.31 -4.97 -0.88
C ASN A 14 -1.78 -3.99 0.17
N ALA A 15 -1.39 -4.47 1.36
CA ALA A 15 -1.08 -3.61 2.50
C ALA A 15 0.36 -3.80 3.02
N TYR A 16 0.96 -2.71 3.46
CA TYR A 16 2.30 -2.66 4.04
C TYR A 16 2.33 -1.83 5.33
N VAL A 17 3.39 -1.97 6.12
CA VAL A 17 3.68 -1.08 7.25
C VAL A 17 4.80 -0.11 6.84
N THR A 18 4.64 1.18 7.16
CA THR A 18 5.65 2.21 6.98
C THR A 18 5.96 2.89 8.32
N ARG A 19 7.18 3.42 8.44
CA ARG A 19 7.58 4.32 9.53
C ARG A 19 7.45 5.80 9.16
N ASP A 20 7.23 6.09 7.89
CA ASP A 20 7.07 7.45 7.37
C ASP A 20 5.99 7.48 6.29
N MET A 21 4.77 7.82 6.70
CA MET A 21 3.61 7.93 5.82
C MET A 21 3.73 9.12 4.88
N GLU A 22 4.41 10.20 5.29
CA GLU A 22 4.54 11.37 4.43
C GLU A 22 5.50 11.09 3.27
N ALA A 23 6.59 10.33 3.51
CA ALA A 23 7.44 9.82 2.43
C ALA A 23 6.66 8.91 1.48
N VAL A 24 5.81 8.02 2.01
CA VAL A 24 4.92 7.15 1.21
C VAL A 24 3.96 7.98 0.38
N ARG A 25 3.29 8.97 0.98
CA ARG A 25 2.37 9.89 0.30
C ARG A 25 3.06 10.64 -0.82
N ASN A 26 4.22 11.24 -0.55
CA ASN A 26 4.99 11.94 -1.58
C ASN A 26 5.36 11.01 -2.74
N PHE A 27 5.82 9.80 -2.45
CA PHE A 27 6.17 8.83 -3.49
C PHE A 27 4.94 8.42 -4.32
N TYR A 28 3.86 7.98 -3.69
CA TYR A 28 2.71 7.47 -4.42
C TYR A 28 1.86 8.57 -5.06
N GLU A 29 1.60 9.68 -4.38
CA GLU A 29 0.79 10.77 -4.92
C GLU A 29 1.56 11.59 -5.97
N ASN A 30 2.80 12.00 -5.67
CA ASN A 30 3.52 12.96 -6.51
C ASN A 30 4.39 12.29 -7.57
N ILE A 31 5.07 11.18 -7.24
CA ILE A 31 5.99 10.53 -8.19
C ILE A 31 5.21 9.51 -9.04
N ILE A 32 4.53 8.56 -8.41
CA ILE A 32 3.80 7.51 -9.13
C ILE A 32 2.49 8.05 -9.73
N GLY A 33 1.79 8.93 -9.01
CA GLY A 33 0.52 9.52 -9.46
C GLY A 33 -0.73 8.77 -8.99
N PHE A 34 -0.62 7.92 -7.97
CA PHE A 34 -1.76 7.24 -7.37
C PHE A 34 -2.40 8.13 -6.30
N PRO A 35 -3.68 8.52 -6.46
CA PRO A 35 -4.34 9.41 -5.52
C PRO A 35 -4.60 8.71 -4.19
N LEU A 36 -4.39 9.42 -3.08
CA LEU A 36 -4.91 9.03 -1.78
C LEU A 36 -6.44 9.16 -1.78
N VAL A 37 -7.13 8.03 -1.69
CA VAL A 37 -8.60 7.98 -1.77
C VAL A 37 -9.28 7.80 -0.42
N ALA A 38 -8.55 7.33 0.60
CA ALA A 38 -9.06 7.22 1.95
C ALA A 38 -7.95 7.17 3.01
N THR A 39 -8.30 7.61 4.22
CA THR A 39 -7.46 7.53 5.41
C THR A 39 -8.32 7.27 6.63
N TRP A 40 -7.93 6.29 7.43
CA TRP A 40 -8.49 6.03 8.76
C TRP A 40 -7.42 6.24 9.81
N ALA A 41 -7.72 6.99 10.86
CA ALA A 41 -6.86 7.13 12.02
C ALA A 41 -7.68 6.68 13.23
N GLU A 42 -7.23 5.61 13.89
CA GLU A 42 -8.02 4.91 14.88
C GLU A 42 -7.16 4.49 16.08
N GLN A 43 -7.81 4.39 17.23
CA GLN A 43 -7.30 3.70 18.41
C GLN A 43 -8.29 2.59 18.74
N THR A 44 -7.89 1.34 18.54
CA THR A 44 -8.79 0.18 18.68
C THR A 44 -8.03 -1.03 19.17
N ASP A 45 -8.76 -2.05 19.65
CA ASP A 45 -8.17 -3.36 19.85
C ASP A 45 -7.84 -3.95 18.47
N LEU A 46 -6.54 -4.12 18.23
CA LEU A 46 -6.02 -4.80 17.06
C LEU A 46 -5.23 -5.99 17.58
N PHE A 47 -5.68 -7.22 17.30
CA PHE A 47 -5.03 -8.46 17.75
C PHE A 47 -4.78 -8.54 19.27
N GLY A 48 -5.75 -8.11 20.10
CA GLY A 48 -5.70 -8.28 21.56
C GLY A 48 -4.86 -7.25 22.31
N LYS A 49 -4.41 -6.18 21.63
CA LYS A 49 -3.77 -5.01 22.22
C LYS A 49 -4.45 -3.76 21.67
N VAL A 50 -4.72 -2.78 22.52
CA VAL A 50 -5.16 -1.45 22.06
C VAL A 50 -3.98 -0.76 21.37
N ARG A 51 -4.14 -0.46 20.08
CA ARG A 51 -3.11 0.15 19.24
C ARG A 51 -3.64 1.42 18.59
N THR A 52 -2.77 2.41 18.42
CA THR A 52 -3.07 3.65 17.70
C THR A 52 -2.32 3.65 16.39
N TYR A 53 -3.03 3.79 15.27
CA TYR A 53 -2.43 3.77 13.94
C TYR A 53 -3.25 4.59 12.94
N MET A 54 -2.61 4.90 11.82
CA MET A 54 -3.30 5.37 10.62
C MET A 54 -3.18 4.35 9.49
N HIS A 55 -4.17 4.32 8.60
CA HIS A 55 -4.27 3.43 7.46
C HIS A 55 -4.69 4.23 6.22
N CYS A 56 -3.76 4.39 5.27
CA CYS A 56 -3.96 5.16 4.03
C CYS A 56 -4.15 4.23 2.83
N PHE A 57 -4.98 4.64 1.86
CA PHE A 57 -5.26 3.89 0.64
C PHE A 57 -5.01 4.74 -0.61
N PHE A 58 -4.14 4.26 -1.50
CA PHE A 58 -3.79 4.89 -2.77
C PHE A 58 -4.36 4.06 -3.91
N GLU A 59 -5.22 4.65 -4.75
CA GLU A 59 -5.88 3.92 -5.84
C GLU A 59 -4.92 3.69 -7.02
N MET A 60 -4.74 2.44 -7.43
CA MET A 60 -3.93 2.05 -8.59
C MET A 60 -4.71 2.06 -9.91
N GLY A 61 -6.03 2.25 -9.82
CA GLY A 61 -7.00 2.15 -10.91
C GLY A 61 -8.00 1.02 -10.69
N ASN A 62 -9.15 1.11 -11.36
CA ASN A 62 -10.27 0.16 -11.25
C ASN A 62 -10.74 -0.09 -9.79
N GLY A 63 -10.51 0.85 -8.87
CA GLY A 63 -10.82 0.72 -7.45
C GLY A 63 -9.96 -0.30 -6.68
N GLU A 64 -8.82 -0.74 -7.23
CA GLU A 64 -7.82 -1.56 -6.53
C GLU A 64 -6.82 -0.62 -5.81
N CYS A 65 -6.45 -0.91 -4.57
CA CYS A 65 -5.63 0.01 -3.76
C CYS A 65 -4.29 -0.59 -3.28
N LEU A 66 -3.27 0.25 -3.14
CA LEU A 66 -2.18 0.01 -2.20
C LEU A 66 -2.54 0.66 -0.88
N ALA A 67 -2.32 -0.05 0.22
CA ALA A 67 -2.63 0.43 1.54
C ALA A 67 -1.39 0.42 2.44
N PHE A 68 -1.31 1.39 3.35
CA PHE A 68 -0.18 1.53 4.26
C PHE A 68 -0.67 1.82 5.66
N PHE A 69 -0.15 1.06 6.62
CA PHE A 69 -0.28 1.33 8.04
C PHE A 69 0.92 2.11 8.55
N GLN A 70 0.68 3.07 9.45
CA GLN A 70 1.72 3.60 10.33
C GLN A 70 1.20 3.58 11.77
N PHE A 71 1.93 2.89 12.64
CA PHE A 71 1.64 2.82 14.07
C PHE A 71 2.26 4.02 14.79
N ALA A 72 1.60 4.49 15.84
CA ALA A 72 2.14 5.52 16.73
C ALA A 72 3.22 4.96 17.67
N ASP A 73 3.12 3.68 18.03
CA ASP A 73 4.04 2.96 18.90
C ASP A 73 5.11 2.23 18.08
N GLU A 74 6.38 2.34 18.47
CA GLU A 74 7.51 1.79 17.71
C GLU A 74 7.61 0.27 17.81
N ASP A 75 7.19 -0.32 18.93
CA ASP A 75 7.18 -1.77 19.14
C ASP A 75 6.08 -2.41 18.28
N ASP A 76 4.90 -1.78 18.21
CA ASP A 76 3.83 -2.21 17.29
C ASP A 76 4.28 -2.11 15.81
N ALA A 77 4.98 -1.03 15.44
CA ALA A 77 5.55 -0.90 14.10
C ALA A 77 6.59 -1.99 13.80
N ALA A 78 7.41 -2.38 14.78
CA ALA A 78 8.39 -3.46 14.63
C ALA A 78 7.74 -4.85 14.54
N GLU A 79 6.65 -5.07 15.29
CA GLU A 79 5.90 -6.33 15.30
C GLU A 79 5.25 -6.62 13.95
N PHE A 80 4.59 -5.62 13.34
CA PHE A 80 3.87 -5.81 12.07
C PHE A 80 4.68 -5.45 10.82
N GLY A 81 5.77 -4.69 10.97
CA GLY A 81 6.68 -4.33 9.89
C GLY A 81 8.11 -4.81 10.12
N PRO A 82 8.34 -6.13 10.29
CA PRO A 82 9.68 -6.64 10.53
C PRO A 82 10.57 -6.44 9.29
N GLU A 83 11.88 -6.36 9.51
CA GLU A 83 12.84 -6.31 8.42
C GLU A 83 12.77 -7.60 7.57
N LEU A 84 12.68 -7.45 6.25
CA LEU A 84 12.59 -8.57 5.32
C LEU A 84 13.91 -8.77 4.57
N PRO A 85 14.46 -10.01 4.45
CA PRO A 85 15.73 -10.26 3.76
C PRO A 85 15.65 -9.83 2.29
N PRO A 86 16.50 -8.93 1.75
CA PRO A 86 16.35 -8.36 0.41
C PRO A 86 16.04 -9.38 -0.69
N SER A 87 15.03 -9.10 -1.53
CA SER A 87 14.64 -9.98 -2.64
C SER A 87 14.07 -9.18 -3.81
N GLY A 88 14.66 -9.36 -5.00
CA GLY A 88 14.14 -8.76 -6.23
C GLY A 88 12.78 -9.29 -6.67
N PHE A 89 12.29 -10.39 -6.08
CA PHE A 89 10.99 -10.99 -6.40
C PHE A 89 9.85 -10.45 -5.53
N ARG A 90 10.14 -9.66 -4.49
CA ARG A 90 9.10 -9.00 -3.70
C ARG A 90 8.81 -7.63 -4.30
N HIS A 91 7.94 -7.62 -5.30
CA HIS A 91 7.52 -6.41 -5.98
C HIS A 91 6.07 -6.51 -6.42
N LEU A 92 5.47 -5.35 -6.65
CA LEU A 92 4.25 -5.21 -7.42
C LEU A 92 4.63 -4.58 -8.76
N ALA A 93 4.10 -5.13 -9.84
CA ALA A 93 4.36 -4.66 -11.19
C ALA A 93 3.05 -4.22 -11.83
N MET A 94 2.98 -2.96 -12.22
CA MET A 94 1.84 -2.36 -12.89
C MET A 94 2.18 -2.16 -14.36
N LYS A 95 1.27 -2.60 -15.24
CA LYS A 95 1.41 -2.37 -16.68
C LYS A 95 0.82 -1.01 -17.02
N VAL A 96 1.63 -0.17 -17.65
CA VAL A 96 1.25 1.15 -18.17
C VAL A 96 1.73 1.32 -19.61
N ASP A 97 1.29 2.38 -20.29
CA ASP A 97 1.86 2.76 -21.57
C ASP A 97 3.22 3.44 -21.42
N GLN A 98 3.95 3.59 -22.54
CA GLN A 98 5.29 4.16 -22.56
C GLN A 98 5.31 5.61 -22.05
N ALA A 99 4.33 6.42 -22.46
CA ALA A 99 4.25 7.83 -22.06
C ALA A 99 4.10 7.98 -20.54
N THR A 100 3.27 7.13 -19.92
CA THR A 100 3.08 7.09 -18.47
C THR A 100 4.37 6.65 -17.76
N GLN A 101 5.02 5.60 -18.26
CA GLN A 101 6.29 5.13 -17.68
C GLN A 101 7.39 6.20 -17.75
N ASP A 102 7.51 6.89 -18.88
CA ASP A 102 8.46 7.98 -19.08
C ASP A 102 8.18 9.14 -18.13
N GLY A 103 6.91 9.54 -17.99
CA GLY A 103 6.52 10.61 -17.07
C GLY A 103 6.81 10.27 -15.60
N ILE A 104 6.61 9.02 -15.17
CA ILE A 104 6.97 8.57 -13.82
C ILE A 104 8.49 8.64 -13.63
N ARG A 105 9.28 8.18 -14.61
CA ARG A 105 10.74 8.23 -14.55
C ARG A 105 11.24 9.67 -14.43
N ASP A 106 10.67 10.60 -15.18
CA ASP A 106 11.10 11.99 -15.18
C ASP A 106 10.81 12.66 -13.82
N ARG A 107 9.66 12.35 -13.19
CA ARG A 107 9.33 12.81 -11.83
C ARG A 107 10.22 12.19 -10.74
N LEU A 108 10.73 10.98 -10.97
CA LEU A 108 11.67 10.35 -10.03
C LEU A 108 13.06 10.98 -10.10
N ALA A 109 13.44 11.58 -11.24
CA ALA A 109 14.75 12.16 -11.47
C ALA A 109 14.87 13.65 -11.07
N SER A 110 13.75 14.31 -10.77
CA SER A 110 13.68 15.72 -10.33
C SER A 110 13.91 15.86 -8.83
#